data_AF-A0A553RFG1-F1
#
_entry.id   AF-A0A553RFG1-F1
#
_cell.length_a   1.000
_cell.length_b   1.000
_cell.length_c   1.000
_cell.angle_alpha   90.00
_cell.angle_beta   90.00
_cell.angle_gamma   90.00
#
_symmetry.space_group_name_H-M   'P 1'
#
loop_
_entity.id
_entity.type
_entity.pdbx_description
1 polymer ?
#
loop_
_entity_poly.entity_id
_entity_poly.type
_entity_poly.pdbx_seq_one_letter_code
_entity_poly.pdbx_strand_id
1 'polypeptide(L)'
;MVNMPNSHSMQYIGLMLLAAILLQTIAVAVTFIYFNHVLSTMKETFSKSSVSCLMRANLRTADDPEQNGEDGKDDPCWQVTQQLHFLIEKSMSSRYQKEISSAVKDEVSRVLPSLVIQDQDDSPRPKIAAHVTGSYTPEAEKDGGLPNRKVYGQKIQAWQSEKGLAFLQNVELSDGELVVPQAGLYYIYSQTYFRHALIEEDPSEHVEEFGTLGESVRGKPMLQFVYKKVSSYVVPILLMKNARTTCWSRDTEYGLYSIYQAGLFQLGGGDRVFVTVSNVSTIDMDEKSSFFGAFLVS
;
A
#
# COMPACT_ATOMS: atom_id res chain seq x y z
N MET A 1 67.59 -26.49 -24.02
CA MET A 1 68.21 -26.29 -22.69
C MET A 1 67.51 -25.11 -22.04
N VAL A 2 66.82 -25.35 -20.93
CA VAL A 2 66.02 -24.36 -20.21
C VAL A 2 66.97 -23.45 -19.44
N ASN A 3 66.94 -22.13 -19.71
CA ASN A 3 67.70 -21.16 -18.93
C ASN A 3 67.04 -21.00 -17.57
N MET A 4 67.61 -21.62 -16.54
CA MET A 4 67.26 -21.36 -15.14
C MET A 4 67.69 -19.94 -14.76
N PRO A 5 66.78 -19.09 -14.24
CA PRO A 5 67.18 -17.80 -13.71
C PRO A 5 68.03 -18.02 -12.46
N ASN A 6 69.13 -17.29 -12.38
CA ASN A 6 70.11 -17.35 -11.31
C ASN A 6 69.43 -17.09 -9.95
N SER A 7 69.69 -17.92 -8.92
CA SER A 7 69.01 -17.90 -7.61
C SER A 7 68.94 -16.51 -6.95
N HIS A 8 69.96 -15.68 -7.16
CA HIS A 8 70.00 -14.30 -6.68
C HIS A 8 68.94 -13.40 -7.33
N SER A 9 68.63 -13.57 -8.62
CA SER A 9 67.66 -12.73 -9.34
C SER A 9 66.23 -12.90 -8.81
N MET A 10 65.83 -14.13 -8.46
CA MET A 10 64.50 -14.37 -7.87
C MET A 10 64.38 -13.82 -6.44
N GLN A 11 65.46 -13.85 -5.66
CA GLN A 11 65.48 -13.23 -4.33
C GLN A 11 65.36 -11.70 -4.39
N TYR A 12 66.04 -11.05 -5.33
CA TYR A 12 65.91 -9.61 -5.54
C TYR A 12 64.50 -9.21 -5.96
N ILE A 13 63.86 -9.96 -6.86
CA ILE A 13 62.47 -9.70 -7.27
C ILE A 13 61.52 -9.86 -6.08
N GLY A 14 61.71 -10.90 -5.26
CA GLY A 14 60.92 -11.10 -4.03
C GLY A 14 61.05 -9.96 -3.03
N LEU A 15 62.28 -9.48 -2.80
CA LEU A 15 62.52 -8.32 -1.93
C LEU A 15 61.90 -7.04 -2.47
N MET A 16 61.96 -6.81 -3.78
CA MET A 16 61.32 -5.65 -4.42
C MET A 16 59.79 -5.69 -4.32
N LEU A 17 59.18 -6.87 -4.47
CA LEU A 17 57.73 -7.04 -4.29
C LEU A 17 57.31 -6.81 -2.83
N LEU A 18 58.06 -7.33 -1.86
CA LEU A 18 57.79 -7.08 -0.44
C LEU A 18 57.91 -5.59 -0.09
N ALA A 19 58.92 -4.90 -0.61
CA ALA A 19 59.07 -3.46 -0.43
C ALA A 19 57.89 -2.68 -1.07
N ALA A 20 57.44 -3.09 -2.26
CA ALA A 20 56.29 -2.47 -2.91
C ALA A 20 54.98 -2.67 -2.13
N ILE A 21 54.74 -3.86 -1.60
CA ILE A 21 53.56 -4.17 -0.76
C ILE A 21 53.61 -3.34 0.52
N LEU A 22 54.77 -3.24 1.17
CA LEU A 22 54.94 -2.44 2.38
C LEU A 22 54.68 -0.95 2.10
N LEU A 23 55.18 -0.42 0.98
CA LEU A 23 54.93 0.97 0.58
C LEU A 23 53.44 1.21 0.31
N GLN A 24 52.76 0.27 -0.34
CA GLN A 24 51.35 0.37 -0.66
C GLN A 24 50.47 0.33 0.60
N THR A 25 50.77 -0.53 1.57
CA THR A 25 50.01 -0.58 2.83
C THR A 25 50.18 0.69 3.65
N ILE A 26 51.39 1.26 3.70
CA ILE A 26 51.65 2.55 4.35
C ILE A 26 50.86 3.67 3.66
N ALA A 27 50.91 3.75 2.33
CA ALA A 27 50.18 4.77 1.57
C ALA A 27 48.66 4.69 1.80
N VAL A 28 48.08 3.48 1.80
CA VAL A 28 46.65 3.28 2.09
C VAL A 28 46.32 3.69 3.52
N ALA A 29 47.12 3.32 4.51
CA ALA A 29 46.89 3.70 5.91
C ALA A 29 46.93 5.23 6.10
N VAL A 30 47.91 5.91 5.52
CA VAL A 30 48.02 7.38 5.57
C VAL A 30 46.81 8.04 4.90
N THR A 31 46.40 7.54 3.75
CA THR A 31 45.24 8.06 3.01
C THR A 31 43.96 7.87 3.81
N PHE A 32 43.77 6.71 4.43
CA PHE A 32 42.61 6.43 5.29
C PHE A 32 42.54 7.35 6.50
N ILE A 33 43.67 7.57 7.19
CA ILE A 33 43.73 8.50 8.34
C ILE A 33 43.41 9.93 7.88
N TYR A 34 43.98 10.37 6.77
CA TYR A 34 43.72 11.70 6.21
C TYR A 34 42.23 11.88 5.85
N PHE A 35 41.64 10.90 5.15
CA PHE A 35 40.22 10.95 4.79
C PHE A 35 39.30 10.95 6.01
N ASN A 36 39.58 10.12 7.01
CA ASN A 36 38.78 10.11 8.24
C ASN A 36 38.87 11.45 8.98
N HIS A 37 40.05 12.07 9.04
CA HIS A 37 40.23 13.38 9.64
C HIS A 37 39.47 14.47 8.87
N VAL A 38 39.49 14.43 7.53
CA VAL A 38 38.72 15.38 6.70
C VAL A 38 37.22 15.16 6.86
N LEU A 39 36.75 13.91 6.88
CA LEU A 39 35.34 13.56 7.11
C LEU A 39 34.84 14.02 8.48
N SER A 40 35.64 13.82 9.54
CA SER A 40 35.29 14.31 10.88
C SER A 40 35.28 15.84 10.93
N THR A 41 36.24 16.50 10.27
CA THR A 41 36.31 17.96 10.19
C THR A 41 35.13 18.52 9.41
N MET A 42 34.73 17.90 8.30
CA MET A 42 33.53 18.27 7.54
C MET A 42 32.28 18.09 8.38
N LYS A 43 32.11 16.93 9.05
CA LYS A 43 30.97 16.67 9.94
C LYS A 43 30.84 17.72 11.04
N GLU A 44 31.94 18.08 11.69
CA GLU A 44 31.99 19.14 12.71
C GLU A 44 31.68 20.53 12.12
N THR A 45 32.21 20.85 10.93
CA THR A 45 31.96 22.13 10.26
C THR A 45 30.51 22.26 9.80
N PHE A 46 29.90 21.18 9.30
CA PHE A 46 28.48 21.13 8.96
C PHE A 46 27.58 21.14 10.21
N SER A 47 28.03 20.54 11.31
CA SER A 47 27.33 20.60 12.61
C SER A 47 27.43 21.99 13.28
N LYS A 48 28.46 22.78 12.97
CA LYS A 48 28.61 24.17 13.45
C LYS A 48 28.00 25.21 12.51
N SER A 49 27.79 24.86 11.24
CA SER A 49 27.04 25.67 10.28
C SER A 49 25.56 25.70 10.66
N SER A 50 24.86 26.76 10.27
CA SER A 50 23.54 27.28 10.75
C SER A 50 22.32 26.36 10.67
N VAL A 51 22.53 25.04 10.56
CA VAL A 51 21.55 23.97 10.31
C VAL A 51 21.54 22.92 11.44
N SER A 52 22.32 23.13 12.50
CA SER A 52 22.45 22.23 13.66
C SER A 52 21.10 21.82 14.28
N CYS A 53 20.15 22.76 14.35
CA CYS A 53 18.81 22.50 14.85
C CYS A 53 17.98 21.57 13.94
N LEU A 54 18.21 21.60 12.63
CA LEU A 54 17.49 20.75 11.67
C LEU A 54 18.03 19.32 11.65
N MET A 55 19.32 19.13 11.93
CA MET A 55 19.92 17.80 11.95
C MET A 55 19.55 17.00 13.21
N ARG A 56 19.29 17.68 14.34
CA ARG A 56 18.81 17.05 15.59
C ARG A 56 17.35 16.58 15.50
N ALA A 57 16.52 17.21 14.65
CA ALA A 57 15.12 16.81 14.47
C ALA A 57 14.96 15.43 13.81
N ASN A 58 15.90 15.01 12.95
CA ASN A 58 15.93 13.66 12.35
C ASN A 58 16.23 12.53 13.37
N LEU A 59 16.71 12.86 14.58
CA LEU A 59 16.95 11.90 15.66
C LEU A 59 15.76 11.79 16.63
N ARG A 60 14.81 12.74 16.58
CA ARG A 60 13.60 12.75 17.44
C ARG A 60 12.33 12.35 16.68
N THR A 61 12.47 11.82 15.47
CA THR A 61 11.32 11.46 14.66
C THR A 61 10.79 10.09 15.08
N ALA A 62 9.65 10.14 15.76
CA ALA A 62 8.50 9.25 15.64
C ALA A 62 8.38 8.00 16.53
N ASP A 63 8.77 8.02 17.81
CA ASP A 63 8.46 6.89 18.73
C ASP A 63 8.07 7.25 20.17
N ASP A 64 7.65 8.49 20.48
CA ASP A 64 7.12 8.75 21.83
C ASP A 64 6.01 9.81 21.86
N PRO A 65 4.73 9.41 22.03
CA PRO A 65 3.61 10.35 22.18
C PRO A 65 3.46 10.88 23.62
N GLU A 66 4.24 10.42 24.60
CA GLU A 66 4.03 10.75 26.01
C GLU A 66 5.20 11.50 26.63
N GLN A 67 5.43 12.74 26.17
CA GLN A 67 6.04 13.75 27.03
C GLN A 67 5.45 15.14 26.74
N ASN A 68 4.19 15.32 27.15
CA ASN A 68 3.76 16.60 27.70
C ASN A 68 4.48 16.80 29.03
N GLY A 69 5.73 17.24 28.97
CA GLY A 69 6.55 17.58 30.13
C GLY A 69 7.46 18.74 29.77
N GLU A 70 7.55 19.72 30.66
CA GLU A 70 8.15 21.06 30.52
C GLU A 70 9.63 21.16 30.08
N ASP A 71 10.26 20.11 29.55
CA ASP A 71 11.71 20.01 29.33
C ASP A 71 12.18 20.41 27.91
N GLY A 72 11.26 20.85 27.04
CA GLY A 72 11.58 21.27 25.66
C GLY A 72 11.74 22.79 25.45
N LYS A 73 11.39 23.61 26.45
CA LYS A 73 11.42 25.08 26.33
C LYS A 73 12.81 25.69 26.50
N ASP A 74 13.76 24.95 27.08
CA ASP A 74 15.14 25.39 27.29
C ASP A 74 16.08 25.04 26.13
N ASP A 75 15.58 24.38 25.07
CA ASP A 75 16.35 24.10 23.86
C ASP A 75 16.35 25.33 22.92
N PRO A 76 17.49 25.98 22.65
CA PRO A 76 17.58 27.10 21.71
C PRO A 76 17.14 26.74 20.29
N CYS A 77 17.04 25.45 19.95
CA CYS A 77 16.55 24.96 18.65
C CYS A 77 15.02 24.79 18.55
N TRP A 78 14.29 24.88 19.66
CA TRP A 78 12.84 24.69 19.71
C TRP A 78 12.09 25.72 18.85
N GLN A 79 12.44 27.00 18.96
CA GLN A 79 11.78 28.08 18.22
C GLN A 79 11.93 27.93 16.70
N VAL A 80 13.11 27.54 16.23
CA VAL A 80 13.38 27.32 14.79
C VAL A 80 12.54 26.15 14.27
N THR A 81 12.45 25.08 15.05
CA THR A 81 11.68 23.88 14.68
C THR A 81 10.18 24.18 14.61
N GLN A 82 9.65 24.92 15.58
CA GLN A 82 8.24 25.34 15.61
C GLN A 82 7.89 26.27 14.45
N GLN A 83 8.74 27.26 14.16
CA GLN A 83 8.53 28.15 13.00
C GLN A 83 8.58 27.39 11.68
N LEU A 84 9.50 26.43 11.54
CA LEU A 84 9.56 25.59 10.35
C LEU A 84 8.30 24.72 10.20
N HIS A 85 7.84 24.09 11.29
CA HIS A 85 6.61 23.28 11.27
C HIS A 85 5.41 24.11 10.84
N PHE A 86 5.24 25.30 11.43
CA PHE A 86 4.17 26.23 11.06
C PHE A 86 4.24 26.66 9.58
N LEU A 87 5.45 26.92 9.06
CA LEU A 87 5.63 27.27 7.65
C LEU A 87 5.35 26.09 6.71
N ILE A 88 5.75 24.88 7.08
CA ILE A 88 5.43 23.65 6.34
C ILE A 88 3.92 23.47 6.32
N GLU A 89 3.25 23.47 7.47
CA GLU A 89 1.80 23.31 7.58
C GLU A 89 1.04 24.37 6.77
N LYS A 90 1.44 25.64 6.88
CA LYS A 90 0.84 26.74 6.11
C LYS A 90 1.07 26.61 4.61
N SER A 91 2.28 26.21 4.19
CA SER A 91 2.62 26.05 2.77
C SER A 91 1.91 24.82 2.16
N MET A 92 1.83 23.72 2.90
CA MET A 92 1.12 22.50 2.52
C MET A 92 -0.37 22.78 2.42
N SER A 93 -0.98 23.43 3.42
CA SER A 93 -2.40 23.81 3.40
C SER A 93 -2.74 24.73 2.22
N SER A 94 -1.91 25.76 1.98
CA SER A 94 -2.14 26.70 0.88
C SER A 94 -2.00 26.07 -0.50
N ARG A 95 -1.01 25.17 -0.70
CA ARG A 95 -0.85 24.42 -1.95
C ARG A 95 -1.95 23.38 -2.13
N TYR A 96 -2.28 22.64 -1.08
CA TYR A 96 -3.37 21.64 -1.10
C TYR A 96 -4.69 22.31 -1.51
N GLN A 97 -5.01 23.47 -0.94
CA GLN A 97 -6.24 24.19 -1.25
C GLN A 97 -6.26 24.77 -2.68
N LYS A 98 -5.14 25.31 -3.18
CA LYS A 98 -5.07 25.90 -4.53
C LYS A 98 -4.98 24.86 -5.65
N GLU A 99 -4.12 23.87 -5.50
CA GLU A 99 -3.89 22.88 -6.56
C GLU A 99 -4.99 21.83 -6.63
N ILE A 100 -5.52 21.38 -5.49
CA ILE A 100 -6.62 20.40 -5.51
C ILE A 100 -7.92 21.10 -5.90
N SER A 101 -8.22 22.32 -5.42
CA SER A 101 -9.45 22.99 -5.87
C SER A 101 -9.41 23.36 -7.35
N SER A 102 -8.24 23.69 -7.91
CA SER A 102 -8.13 23.95 -9.35
C SER A 102 -8.19 22.67 -10.18
N ALA A 103 -7.52 21.59 -9.76
CA ALA A 103 -7.60 20.29 -10.42
C ALA A 103 -9.01 19.69 -10.34
N VAL A 104 -9.65 19.75 -9.16
CA VAL A 104 -11.04 19.31 -8.98
C VAL A 104 -11.99 20.19 -9.79
N LYS A 105 -11.81 21.52 -9.80
CA LYS A 105 -12.66 22.41 -10.60
C LYS A 105 -12.51 22.17 -12.09
N ASP A 106 -11.30 21.95 -12.60
CA ASP A 106 -11.06 21.67 -14.03
C ASP A 106 -11.64 20.31 -14.42
N GLU A 107 -11.47 19.28 -13.59
CA GLU A 107 -12.04 17.95 -13.82
C GLU A 107 -13.57 17.96 -13.72
N VAL A 108 -14.12 18.63 -12.71
CA VAL A 108 -15.57 18.82 -12.54
C VAL A 108 -16.15 19.62 -13.72
N SER A 109 -15.49 20.67 -14.20
CA SER A 109 -15.90 21.41 -15.40
C SER A 109 -15.82 20.60 -16.70
N ARG A 110 -14.95 19.57 -16.78
CA ARG A 110 -14.91 18.63 -17.92
C ARG A 110 -16.00 17.56 -17.85
N VAL A 111 -16.38 17.13 -16.65
CA VAL A 111 -17.37 16.06 -16.44
C VAL A 111 -18.81 16.60 -16.37
N LEU A 112 -19.01 17.83 -15.91
CA LEU A 112 -20.32 18.49 -15.76
C LEU A 112 -21.14 18.60 -17.07
N PRO A 113 -20.57 18.92 -18.25
CA PRO A 113 -21.34 18.95 -19.49
C PRO A 113 -21.96 17.60 -19.87
N SER A 114 -21.35 16.49 -19.40
CA SER A 114 -21.87 15.13 -19.58
C SER A 114 -22.81 14.67 -18.47
N LEU A 115 -22.85 15.34 -17.31
CA LEU A 115 -23.76 15.03 -16.19
C LEU A 115 -25.02 15.89 -16.19
N VAL A 116 -25.02 17.05 -16.85
CA VAL A 116 -26.22 17.85 -17.09
C VAL A 116 -26.81 17.40 -18.43
N ILE A 117 -27.46 16.23 -18.43
CA ILE A 117 -28.45 15.93 -19.46
C ILE A 117 -29.58 16.94 -19.25
N GLN A 118 -29.61 17.92 -20.14
CA GLN A 118 -30.75 18.82 -20.30
C GLN A 118 -31.97 17.93 -20.54
N ASP A 119 -32.97 18.08 -19.68
CA ASP A 119 -34.20 17.29 -19.60
C ASP A 119 -35.07 17.53 -20.85
N GLN A 120 -34.63 17.00 -21.99
CA GLN A 120 -35.24 17.18 -23.29
C GLN A 120 -35.62 15.81 -23.85
N ASP A 121 -36.80 15.35 -23.46
CA ASP A 121 -37.74 14.47 -24.18
C ASP A 121 -37.21 13.18 -24.87
N ASP A 122 -36.07 12.65 -24.41
CA ASP A 122 -35.68 11.27 -24.70
C ASP A 122 -36.28 10.35 -23.63
N SER A 123 -36.90 9.25 -24.04
CA SER A 123 -37.35 8.19 -23.12
C SER A 123 -36.27 7.94 -22.07
N PRO A 124 -36.59 7.92 -20.76
CA PRO A 124 -35.57 7.89 -19.72
C PRO A 124 -34.68 6.67 -19.94
N ARG A 125 -33.43 6.89 -20.34
CA ARG A 125 -32.45 5.81 -20.50
C ARG A 125 -32.47 5.00 -19.20
N PRO A 126 -32.50 3.66 -19.26
CA PRO A 126 -32.54 2.85 -18.06
C PRO A 126 -31.33 3.20 -17.20
N LYS A 127 -31.58 3.73 -16.01
CA LYS A 127 -30.53 3.99 -15.01
C LYS A 127 -29.94 2.63 -14.66
N ILE A 128 -28.62 2.45 -14.84
CA ILE A 128 -27.95 1.20 -14.51
C ILE A 128 -26.89 1.50 -13.48
N ALA A 129 -27.12 1.04 -12.26
CA ALA A 129 -26.22 1.24 -11.13
C ALA A 129 -26.45 0.16 -10.08
N ALA A 130 -25.39 -0.17 -9.37
CA ALA A 130 -25.41 -1.06 -8.22
C ALA A 130 -24.47 -0.53 -7.15
N HIS A 131 -24.92 -0.61 -5.91
CA HIS A 131 -24.09 -0.47 -4.72
C HIS A 131 -24.47 -1.61 -3.79
N VAL A 132 -23.53 -2.52 -3.52
CA VAL A 132 -23.73 -3.65 -2.62
C VAL A 132 -22.77 -3.52 -1.45
N THR A 133 -23.22 -3.86 -0.27
CA THR A 133 -22.49 -3.64 0.99
C THR A 133 -22.23 -4.96 1.69
N GLY A 134 -21.29 -4.99 2.64
CA GLY A 134 -21.05 -6.18 3.42
C GLY A 134 -22.29 -6.63 4.21
N SER A 135 -22.47 -7.94 4.37
CA SER A 135 -23.51 -8.50 5.22
C SER A 135 -22.93 -9.42 6.27
N TYR A 136 -23.24 -9.16 7.55
CA TYR A 136 -23.06 -10.13 8.63
C TYR A 136 -24.13 -11.22 8.54
N THR A 137 -24.12 -12.02 7.49
CA THR A 137 -24.81 -13.31 7.52
C THR A 137 -23.84 -14.35 8.07
N PRO A 138 -24.14 -14.99 9.22
CA PRO A 138 -23.36 -16.13 9.68
C PRO A 138 -23.28 -17.13 8.54
N GLU A 139 -22.07 -17.62 8.25
CA GLU A 139 -21.78 -18.53 7.15
C GLU A 139 -22.83 -19.65 7.11
N ALA A 140 -23.70 -19.63 6.11
CA ALA A 140 -24.22 -20.89 5.62
C ALA A 140 -23.02 -21.56 4.96
N GLU A 141 -22.44 -22.55 5.64
CA GLU A 141 -21.40 -23.43 5.11
C GLU A 141 -21.79 -23.82 3.68
N LYS A 142 -21.20 -23.14 2.70
CA LYS A 142 -21.29 -23.54 1.30
C LYS A 142 -19.92 -24.08 0.95
N ASP A 143 -19.94 -25.39 0.79
CA ASP A 143 -18.91 -26.28 0.28
C ASP A 143 -17.85 -25.54 -0.55
N GLY A 144 -16.60 -25.71 -0.11
CA GLY A 144 -15.43 -25.02 -0.64
C GLY A 144 -15.30 -25.27 -2.13
N GLY A 145 -15.87 -24.36 -2.92
CA GLY A 145 -15.64 -24.30 -4.35
C GLY A 145 -14.13 -24.27 -4.58
N LEU A 146 -13.62 -25.31 -5.22
CA LEU A 146 -12.20 -25.54 -5.46
C LEU A 146 -11.52 -24.22 -5.87
N PRO A 147 -10.42 -23.78 -5.22
CA PRO A 147 -9.73 -22.56 -5.61
C PRO A 147 -9.41 -22.68 -7.10
N ASN A 148 -10.07 -21.86 -7.89
CA ASN A 148 -9.86 -21.85 -9.33
C ASN A 148 -8.42 -21.38 -9.49
N ARG A 149 -7.49 -22.30 -9.76
CA ARG A 149 -6.02 -22.14 -9.65
C ARG A 149 -5.44 -20.95 -10.46
N LYS A 150 -6.29 -20.26 -11.21
CA LYS A 150 -6.01 -19.12 -12.08
C LYS A 150 -6.53 -17.77 -11.55
N VAL A 151 -7.32 -17.73 -10.47
CA VAL A 151 -7.81 -16.49 -9.84
C VAL A 151 -7.10 -16.31 -8.51
N TYR A 152 -6.48 -15.15 -8.29
CA TYR A 152 -5.82 -14.85 -7.03
C TYR A 152 -6.82 -14.42 -5.95
N GLY A 153 -6.59 -14.89 -4.73
CA GLY A 153 -7.41 -14.55 -3.57
C GLY A 153 -8.72 -15.33 -3.50
N GLN A 154 -9.48 -15.03 -2.46
CA GLN A 154 -10.79 -15.60 -2.16
C GLN A 154 -11.89 -14.63 -2.59
N LYS A 155 -12.91 -15.13 -3.30
CA LYS A 155 -14.04 -14.31 -3.77
C LYS A 155 -14.94 -13.93 -2.59
N ILE A 156 -15.28 -12.65 -2.48
CA ILE A 156 -16.29 -12.19 -1.52
C ILE A 156 -17.67 -12.52 -2.08
N GLN A 157 -18.40 -13.41 -1.41
CA GLN A 157 -19.75 -13.82 -1.83
C GLN A 157 -20.86 -13.10 -1.07
N ALA A 158 -20.63 -12.72 0.19
CA ALA A 158 -21.64 -12.22 1.13
C ALA A 158 -21.93 -10.72 0.96
N TRP A 159 -22.43 -10.32 -0.21
CA TRP A 159 -22.87 -8.96 -0.46
C TRP A 159 -24.38 -8.80 -0.20
N GLN A 160 -24.76 -7.75 0.53
CA GLN A 160 -26.13 -7.27 0.69
C GLN A 160 -26.49 -6.36 -0.49
N SER A 161 -27.68 -6.55 -1.08
CA SER A 161 -28.12 -5.86 -2.29
C SER A 161 -29.40 -5.02 -2.15
N GLU A 162 -30.19 -5.23 -1.10
CA GLU A 162 -31.55 -4.67 -0.99
C GLU A 162 -31.78 -3.82 0.27
N LYS A 163 -30.98 -4.03 1.33
CA LYS A 163 -31.19 -3.39 2.63
C LYS A 163 -30.15 -2.30 2.88
N GLY A 164 -30.57 -1.28 3.63
CA GLY A 164 -29.70 -0.18 4.06
C GLY A 164 -29.30 0.74 2.92
N LEU A 165 -28.01 0.96 2.76
CA LEU A 165 -27.37 1.74 1.69
C LEU A 165 -27.22 0.94 0.40
N ALA A 166 -27.43 -0.38 0.44
CA ALA A 166 -27.35 -1.22 -0.74
C ALA A 166 -28.56 -1.03 -1.67
N PHE A 167 -28.30 -1.02 -2.97
CA PHE A 167 -29.33 -1.02 -4.00
C PHE A 167 -28.84 -1.66 -5.29
N LEU A 168 -29.79 -2.21 -6.05
CA LEU A 168 -29.60 -2.65 -7.42
C LEU A 168 -30.61 -1.94 -8.32
N GLN A 169 -30.12 -1.29 -9.37
CA GLN A 169 -30.93 -0.62 -10.37
C GLN A 169 -30.57 -1.17 -11.75
N ASN A 170 -31.42 -2.04 -12.30
CA ASN A 170 -31.19 -2.75 -13.57
C ASN A 170 -29.87 -3.53 -13.61
N VAL A 171 -29.37 -3.99 -12.46
CA VAL A 171 -28.19 -4.85 -12.33
C VAL A 171 -28.61 -6.02 -11.46
N GLU A 172 -28.12 -7.22 -11.77
CA GLU A 172 -28.39 -8.40 -10.94
C GLU A 172 -27.15 -8.77 -10.13
N LEU A 173 -27.34 -9.25 -8.90
CA LEU A 173 -26.27 -9.83 -8.08
C LEU A 173 -26.48 -11.35 -8.02
N SER A 174 -25.48 -12.11 -8.46
CA SER A 174 -25.53 -13.58 -8.49
C SER A 174 -24.19 -14.15 -8.04
N ASP A 175 -24.19 -14.96 -6.97
CA ASP A 175 -22.99 -15.57 -6.37
C ASP A 175 -21.86 -14.58 -6.04
N GLY A 176 -22.24 -13.38 -5.58
CA GLY A 176 -21.32 -12.29 -5.26
C GLY A 176 -20.75 -11.57 -6.49
N GLU A 177 -21.34 -11.78 -7.66
CA GLU A 177 -20.94 -11.17 -8.92
C GLU A 177 -22.04 -10.23 -9.43
N LEU A 178 -21.69 -9.00 -9.81
CA LEU A 178 -22.60 -8.10 -10.51
C LEU A 178 -22.69 -8.50 -11.98
N VAL A 179 -23.90 -8.80 -12.44
CA VAL A 179 -24.20 -9.18 -13.83
C VAL A 179 -24.59 -7.93 -14.61
N VAL A 180 -23.82 -7.63 -15.64
CA VAL A 180 -23.98 -6.45 -16.48
C VAL A 180 -25.19 -6.63 -17.39
N PRO A 181 -26.20 -5.73 -17.36
CA PRO A 181 -27.42 -5.90 -18.15
C PRO A 181 -27.21 -5.62 -19.64
N GLN A 182 -26.33 -4.67 -19.98
CA GLN A 182 -26.12 -4.20 -21.35
C GLN A 182 -24.67 -3.77 -21.56
N ALA A 183 -24.23 -3.76 -22.82
CA ALA A 183 -22.89 -3.30 -23.14
C ALA A 183 -22.74 -1.79 -22.90
N GLY A 184 -21.58 -1.37 -22.40
CA GLY A 184 -21.30 0.04 -22.13
C GLY A 184 -20.00 0.25 -21.37
N LEU A 185 -19.67 1.51 -21.14
CA LEU A 185 -18.55 1.93 -20.29
C LEU A 185 -19.04 2.06 -18.85
N TYR A 186 -18.50 1.24 -17.95
CA TYR A 186 -18.89 1.21 -16.55
C TYR A 186 -17.80 1.77 -15.66
N TYR A 187 -18.18 2.64 -14.72
CA TYR A 187 -17.32 3.00 -13.59
C TYR A 187 -17.53 1.97 -12.49
N ILE A 188 -16.47 1.24 -12.14
CA ILE A 188 -16.48 0.16 -11.15
C ILE A 188 -15.64 0.61 -9.96
N TYR A 189 -16.12 0.40 -8.74
CA TYR A 189 -15.41 0.75 -7.51
C TYR A 189 -15.63 -0.28 -6.41
N SER A 190 -14.64 -0.45 -5.54
CA SER A 190 -14.80 -1.30 -4.34
C SER A 190 -13.95 -0.79 -3.19
N GLN A 191 -14.50 -0.85 -1.98
CA GLN A 191 -13.78 -0.74 -0.73
C GLN A 191 -13.82 -2.06 0.04
N THR A 192 -12.68 -2.49 0.56
CA THR A 192 -12.60 -3.61 1.50
C THR A 192 -11.82 -3.16 2.72
N TYR A 193 -12.38 -3.34 3.91
CA TYR A 193 -11.77 -2.98 5.16
C TYR A 193 -11.16 -4.22 5.84
N PHE A 194 -9.84 -4.27 5.89
CA PHE A 194 -9.09 -5.32 6.56
C PHE A 194 -8.92 -4.97 8.03
N ARG A 195 -9.43 -5.83 8.93
CA ARG A 195 -9.31 -5.71 10.38
C ARG A 195 -8.56 -6.92 10.93
N HIS A 196 -7.39 -6.66 11.50
CA HIS A 196 -6.57 -7.64 12.19
C HIS A 196 -6.66 -7.37 13.69
N ALA A 197 -7.10 -8.35 14.46
CA ALA A 197 -6.90 -8.38 15.90
C ALA A 197 -5.95 -9.54 16.19
N LEU A 198 -4.84 -9.27 16.87
CA LEU A 198 -4.07 -10.34 17.48
C LEU A 198 -4.80 -10.70 18.76
N ILE A 199 -5.60 -11.75 18.71
CA ILE A 199 -5.94 -12.44 19.95
C ILE A 199 -4.62 -13.07 20.38
N GLU A 200 -4.09 -12.62 21.53
CA GLU A 200 -3.05 -13.35 22.22
C GLU A 200 -3.61 -14.75 22.47
N GLU A 201 -3.16 -15.73 21.68
CA GLU A 201 -3.35 -17.12 22.05
C GLU A 201 -2.67 -17.28 23.41
N ASP A 202 -3.49 -17.61 24.41
CA ASP A 202 -3.09 -17.88 25.79
C ASP A 202 -1.79 -18.73 25.77
N PRO A 203 -0.73 -18.42 26.53
CA PRO A 203 0.55 -19.13 26.43
C PRO A 203 0.50 -20.58 26.93
N SER A 204 -0.69 -21.12 27.19
CA SER A 204 -0.91 -22.34 27.94
C SER A 204 -1.48 -23.49 27.13
N GLU A 205 -1.11 -23.67 25.86
CA GLU A 205 -1.25 -24.98 25.20
C GLU A 205 0.00 -25.32 24.38
N HIS A 206 1.07 -25.70 25.08
CA HIS A 206 2.10 -26.54 24.50
C HIS A 206 1.52 -27.93 24.21
N VAL A 207 0.99 -28.13 23.02
CA VAL A 207 0.90 -29.47 22.42
C VAL A 207 1.62 -29.42 21.08
N GLU A 208 2.85 -29.91 21.08
CA GLU A 208 3.56 -30.26 19.86
C GLU A 208 2.81 -31.43 19.21
N GLU A 209 1.94 -31.12 18.24
CA GLU A 209 1.45 -32.13 17.31
C GLU A 209 1.52 -31.62 15.87
N PHE A 210 1.99 -32.53 15.02
CA PHE A 210 2.53 -32.31 13.70
C PHE A 210 1.42 -32.01 12.69
N GLY A 211 1.22 -30.74 12.32
CA GLY A 211 0.46 -30.37 11.12
C GLY A 211 -0.41 -29.11 11.21
N THR A 212 0.07 -28.03 10.57
CA THR A 212 -0.73 -26.97 9.92
C THR A 212 -1.99 -26.46 10.65
N LEU A 213 -1.82 -25.70 11.72
CA LEU A 213 -2.82 -24.71 12.16
C LEU A 213 -2.10 -23.64 12.99
N GLY A 214 -2.30 -22.34 12.69
CA GLY A 214 -1.69 -21.23 13.46
C GLY A 214 -0.61 -20.42 12.74
N GLU A 215 -0.67 -20.29 11.41
CA GLU A 215 0.23 -19.35 10.71
C GLU A 215 -0.26 -17.91 10.92
N SER A 216 0.25 -17.28 11.98
CA SER A 216 0.00 -15.88 12.38
C SER A 216 -0.26 -14.98 11.18
N VAL A 217 -1.39 -14.25 11.20
CA VAL A 217 -1.79 -13.31 10.12
C VAL A 217 -0.77 -12.16 9.96
N ARG A 218 0.22 -12.06 10.87
CA ARG A 218 1.35 -11.14 10.78
C ARG A 218 2.10 -11.31 9.47
N GLY A 219 2.40 -10.20 8.82
CA GLY A 219 3.20 -10.14 7.59
C GLY A 219 2.44 -10.38 6.28
N LYS A 220 1.17 -10.82 6.33
CA LYS A 220 0.46 -11.18 5.09
C LYS A 220 0.01 -9.93 4.33
N PRO A 221 0.27 -9.83 3.01
CA PRO A 221 -0.15 -8.68 2.23
C PRO A 221 -1.69 -8.65 2.11
N MET A 222 -2.25 -7.46 2.26
CA MET A 222 -3.67 -7.22 2.02
C MET A 222 -3.85 -6.86 0.55
N LEU A 223 -4.53 -7.72 -0.17
CA LEU A 223 -4.72 -7.58 -1.62
C LEU A 223 -6.20 -7.50 -1.90
N GLN A 224 -6.60 -6.56 -2.73
CA GLN A 224 -7.96 -6.44 -3.27
C GLN A 224 -7.85 -6.48 -4.79
N PHE A 225 -8.63 -7.37 -5.41
CA PHE A 225 -8.69 -7.53 -6.85
C PHE A 225 -10.12 -7.38 -7.34
N VAL A 226 -10.27 -6.81 -8.53
CA VAL A 226 -11.55 -6.76 -9.25
C VAL A 226 -11.38 -7.50 -10.56
N TYR A 227 -12.22 -8.49 -10.80
CA TYR A 227 -12.18 -9.35 -11.98
C TYR A 227 -13.43 -9.20 -12.83
N LYS A 228 -13.27 -9.48 -14.13
CA LYS A 228 -14.34 -9.64 -15.11
C LYS A 228 -14.37 -11.07 -15.62
N LYS A 229 -15.54 -11.69 -15.63
CA LYS A 229 -15.81 -12.97 -16.27
C LYS A 229 -16.71 -12.74 -17.48
N VAL A 230 -16.31 -13.31 -18.60
CA VAL A 230 -16.99 -13.20 -19.90
C VAL A 230 -17.38 -14.61 -20.33
N SER A 231 -18.53 -14.79 -20.97
CA SER A 231 -18.99 -16.11 -21.43
C SER A 231 -18.05 -16.76 -22.46
N SER A 232 -17.35 -15.94 -23.26
CA SER A 232 -16.42 -16.38 -24.31
C SER A 232 -15.05 -16.82 -23.78
N TYR A 233 -14.74 -16.61 -22.49
CA TYR A 233 -13.42 -16.91 -21.95
C TYR A 233 -13.49 -17.54 -20.55
N VAL A 234 -12.91 -18.74 -20.42
CA VAL A 234 -13.05 -19.60 -19.23
C VAL A 234 -12.35 -19.01 -17.99
N VAL A 235 -11.32 -18.19 -18.19
CA VAL A 235 -10.51 -17.63 -17.10
C VAL A 235 -10.94 -16.18 -16.83
N PRO A 236 -11.26 -15.80 -15.59
CA PRO A 236 -11.56 -14.40 -15.29
C PRO A 236 -10.38 -13.47 -15.60
N ILE A 237 -10.69 -12.29 -16.13
CA ILE A 237 -9.76 -11.24 -16.53
C ILE A 237 -9.60 -10.26 -15.38
N LEU A 238 -8.38 -10.05 -14.89
CA LEU A 238 -8.10 -9.05 -13.86
C LEU A 238 -8.28 -7.64 -14.43
N LEU A 239 -9.13 -6.83 -13.80
CA LEU A 239 -9.34 -5.43 -14.17
C LEU A 239 -8.49 -4.49 -13.32
N MET A 240 -8.53 -4.66 -12.00
CA MET A 240 -7.84 -3.79 -11.05
C MET A 240 -7.26 -4.60 -9.90
N LYS A 241 -6.12 -4.13 -9.38
CA LYS A 241 -5.45 -4.68 -8.20
C LYS A 241 -4.95 -3.53 -7.34
N ASN A 242 -5.23 -3.60 -6.05
CA ASN A 242 -4.62 -2.74 -5.04
C ASN A 242 -4.04 -3.61 -3.92
N ALA A 243 -2.91 -3.17 -3.38
CA ALA A 243 -2.13 -3.92 -2.41
C ALA A 243 -1.66 -3.00 -1.29
N ARG A 244 -1.79 -3.46 -0.06
CA ARG A 244 -1.18 -2.84 1.12
C ARG A 244 -0.34 -3.89 1.84
N THR A 245 0.89 -3.52 2.14
CA THR A 245 1.77 -4.28 3.03
C THR A 245 1.92 -3.53 4.33
N THR A 246 2.05 -4.28 5.41
CA THR A 246 2.18 -3.77 6.77
C THR A 246 3.63 -3.86 7.21
N CYS A 247 4.13 -2.79 7.84
CA CYS A 247 5.37 -2.82 8.60
C CYS A 247 4.99 -3.23 10.03
N TRP A 248 5.23 -4.48 10.39
CA TRP A 248 4.84 -5.00 11.70
C TRP A 248 5.93 -4.69 12.72
N SER A 249 5.62 -3.83 13.70
CA SER A 249 6.34 -3.89 14.98
C SER A 249 5.88 -5.13 15.73
N ARG A 250 6.73 -5.67 16.61
CA ARG A 250 6.33 -6.79 17.47
C ARG A 250 5.19 -6.43 18.42
N ASP A 251 5.03 -5.13 18.68
CA ASP A 251 4.08 -4.55 19.64
C ASP A 251 2.78 -4.05 18.99
N THR A 252 2.56 -4.27 17.69
CA THR A 252 1.28 -3.86 17.06
C THR A 252 0.17 -4.81 17.51
N GLU A 253 -0.82 -4.32 18.25
CA GLU A 253 -1.96 -5.11 18.75
C GLU A 253 -3.06 -5.33 17.71
N TYR A 254 -3.31 -4.32 16.87
CA TYR A 254 -4.36 -4.36 15.85
C TYR A 254 -3.93 -3.65 14.56
N GLY A 255 -4.55 -4.03 13.44
CA GLY A 255 -4.27 -3.47 12.12
C GLY A 255 -5.56 -3.14 11.37
N LEU A 256 -5.75 -1.87 11.02
CA LEU A 256 -6.94 -1.36 10.35
C LEU A 256 -6.57 -0.77 8.99
N TYR A 257 -7.07 -1.36 7.90
CA TYR A 257 -6.67 -0.93 6.56
C TYR A 257 -7.84 -0.96 5.59
N SER A 258 -8.27 0.22 5.15
CA SER A 258 -9.22 0.36 4.05
C SER A 258 -8.48 0.39 2.72
N ILE A 259 -8.88 -0.50 1.81
CA ILE A 259 -8.41 -0.49 0.43
C ILE A 259 -9.59 -0.10 -0.46
N TYR A 260 -9.50 1.09 -1.06
CA TYR A 260 -10.42 1.56 -2.09
C TYR A 260 -9.70 1.59 -3.44
N GLN A 261 -10.38 1.15 -4.50
CA GLN A 261 -9.95 1.35 -5.88
C GLN A 261 -11.15 1.50 -6.80
N ALA A 262 -10.95 2.18 -7.93
CA ALA A 262 -11.97 2.37 -8.94
C ALA A 262 -11.37 2.60 -10.33
N GLY A 263 -12.17 2.37 -11.37
CA GLY A 263 -11.76 2.58 -12.77
C GLY A 263 -12.89 2.40 -13.76
N LEU A 264 -12.67 2.86 -14.99
CA LEU A 264 -13.62 2.76 -16.11
C LEU A 264 -13.27 1.56 -16.99
N PHE A 265 -14.26 0.71 -17.30
CA PHE A 265 -14.07 -0.49 -18.11
C PHE A 265 -15.22 -0.70 -19.08
N GLN A 266 -14.88 -1.09 -20.31
CA GLN A 266 -15.87 -1.55 -21.27
C GLN A 266 -16.34 -2.96 -20.90
N LEU A 267 -17.64 -3.08 -20.66
CA LEU A 267 -18.31 -4.35 -20.34
C LEU A 267 -19.34 -4.69 -21.44
N GLY A 268 -19.51 -5.97 -21.71
CA GLY A 268 -20.59 -6.50 -22.54
C GLY A 268 -21.82 -6.86 -21.70
N GLY A 269 -22.98 -6.97 -22.36
CA GLY A 269 -24.17 -7.55 -21.72
C GLY A 269 -23.92 -9.00 -21.31
N GLY A 270 -24.24 -9.35 -20.07
CA GLY A 270 -24.00 -10.66 -19.47
C GLY A 270 -22.60 -10.85 -18.88
N ASP A 271 -21.68 -9.89 -19.03
CA ASP A 271 -20.40 -9.90 -18.32
C ASP A 271 -20.65 -9.89 -16.80
N ARG A 272 -19.78 -10.55 -16.04
CA ARG A 272 -19.88 -10.60 -14.57
C ARG A 272 -18.66 -9.98 -13.94
N VAL A 273 -18.86 -9.11 -12.95
CA VAL A 273 -17.78 -8.45 -12.22
C VAL A 273 -17.82 -8.84 -10.76
N PHE A 274 -16.67 -9.17 -10.18
CA PHE A 274 -16.59 -9.61 -8.78
C PHE A 274 -15.28 -9.20 -8.13
N VAL A 275 -15.28 -9.22 -6.79
CA VAL A 275 -14.14 -8.83 -5.96
C VAL A 275 -13.53 -10.07 -5.29
N THR A 276 -12.22 -10.16 -5.30
CA THR A 276 -11.47 -11.12 -4.48
C THR A 276 -10.49 -10.41 -3.57
N VAL A 277 -10.16 -11.03 -2.44
CA VAL A 277 -9.21 -10.51 -1.46
C VAL A 277 -8.19 -11.57 -1.07
N SER A 278 -7.05 -11.16 -0.50
CA SER A 278 -6.04 -12.12 -0.02
C SER A 278 -6.57 -13.04 1.07
N ASN A 279 -7.38 -12.53 2.00
CA ASN A 279 -8.03 -13.32 3.05
C ASN A 279 -9.40 -12.72 3.42
N VAL A 280 -10.48 -13.45 3.14
CA VAL A 280 -11.85 -13.00 3.43
C VAL A 280 -12.12 -12.95 4.94
N SER A 281 -11.49 -13.81 5.76
CA SER A 281 -11.74 -13.82 7.21
C SER A 281 -11.25 -12.57 7.93
N THR A 282 -10.35 -11.81 7.30
CA THR A 282 -9.85 -10.52 7.82
C THR A 282 -10.67 -9.32 7.37
N ILE A 283 -11.70 -9.52 6.54
CA ILE A 283 -12.55 -8.42 6.05
C ILE A 283 -13.66 -8.15 7.05
N ASP A 284 -13.76 -6.89 7.46
CA ASP A 284 -14.94 -6.40 8.17
C ASP A 284 -16.08 -6.18 7.17
N MET A 285 -17.13 -6.98 7.32
CA MET A 285 -18.32 -6.95 6.45
C MET A 285 -19.40 -5.99 6.97
N ASP A 286 -19.04 -5.01 7.80
CA ASP A 286 -19.90 -3.88 8.10
C ASP A 286 -20.24 -3.08 6.83
N GLU A 287 -21.50 -2.66 6.75
CA GLU A 287 -22.10 -1.98 5.61
C GLU A 287 -21.31 -0.74 5.15
N LYS A 288 -20.76 0.02 6.12
CA LYS A 288 -20.05 1.28 5.84
C LYS A 288 -18.56 1.05 5.59
N SER A 289 -18.07 -0.13 5.91
CA SER A 289 -16.65 -0.48 5.89
C SER A 289 -16.26 -1.13 4.57
N SER A 290 -17.04 -2.11 4.11
CA SER A 290 -16.78 -2.86 2.88
C SER A 290 -17.97 -2.82 1.92
N PHE A 291 -17.72 -2.42 0.68
CA PHE A 291 -18.73 -2.28 -0.36
C PHE A 291 -18.15 -2.42 -1.76
N PHE A 292 -19.03 -2.70 -2.72
CA PHE A 292 -18.70 -2.88 -4.13
C PHE A 292 -19.82 -2.29 -4.99
N GLY A 293 -19.48 -1.62 -6.08
CA GLY A 293 -20.49 -1.05 -6.95
C GLY A 293 -20.00 -0.76 -8.35
N ALA A 294 -20.98 -0.52 -9.22
CA ALA A 294 -20.74 -0.11 -10.59
C ALA A 294 -21.91 0.74 -11.10
N PHE A 295 -21.66 1.66 -12.02
CA PHE A 295 -22.71 2.36 -12.76
C PHE A 295 -22.30 2.60 -14.21
N LEU A 296 -23.30 2.64 -15.09
CA LEU A 296 -23.10 2.92 -16.51
C LEU A 296 -22.82 4.41 -16.72
N VAL A 297 -21.77 4.71 -17.48
CA VAL A 297 -21.36 6.07 -17.85
C VAL A 297 -21.82 6.42 -19.27
N SER A 298 -21.62 5.50 -20.23
CA SER A 298 -21.99 5.69 -21.64
C SER A 298 -22.19 4.38 -22.38
#